data_AF-A0AAW0H818-F1
#
_entry.id   AF-A0AAW0H818-F1
#
_cell.length_a   1.000
_cell.length_b   1.000
_cell.length_c   1.000
_cell.angle_alpha   90.00
_cell.angle_beta   90.00
_cell.angle_gamma   90.00
#
_symmetry.space_group_name_H-M   'P 1'
#
loop_
_entity.id
_entity.type
_entity.pdbx_description
1 polymer ?
#
loop_
_entity_poly.entity_id
_entity_poly.type
_entity_poly.pdbx_seq_one_letter_code
_entity_poly.pdbx_strand_id
1 'polypeptide(L)'
;MESLALLNKDQSEEGITSHSATMSSELETSEGVDESEKKNSMAPEKENHTKMADLSELLKEGTKEAHDRAENTQFVKDFLKGNIRKELFKLATTALYFTYSALEEEMDRNKDHPAFAPLYFPMELHRKQALIKDMEYFFGENWEEQVKCSEAAQKYVDRIHYVGQNEPELLVAHAYTRYMGDLSGGQVLKKVAQRALKLPSTGEGTQFYLFEHVDNAQQFKQFYRARMNALDLNLKTKERIVEEANKAFEYNMQVLGTDHGTYFMELRPRMHELDLLAIESKPELSREAIGSMINELLHALEKGTLEGSSCPFRTAMAVLRKPSLQFILAASVALAAGLLAWYYM
;
A
#
# COMPACT_ATOMS: atom_id res chain seq x y z
N MET A 1 -26.76 -0.14 -52.04
CA MET A 1 -26.16 -1.48 -51.87
C MET A 1 -26.21 -1.83 -50.38
N GLU A 2 -27.37 -2.14 -49.79
CA GLU A 2 -28.36 -3.20 -50.10
C GLU A 2 -27.84 -4.59 -49.70
N SER A 3 -28.52 -5.32 -48.79
CA SER A 3 -29.68 -6.22 -49.01
C SER A 3 -29.29 -7.49 -49.78
N LEU A 4 -29.69 -8.73 -49.45
CA LEU A 4 -30.71 -9.31 -48.53
C LEU A 4 -30.05 -10.43 -47.65
N ALA A 5 -30.55 -11.00 -46.55
CA ALA A 5 -31.89 -11.44 -46.08
C ALA A 5 -32.43 -12.75 -46.74
N LEU A 6 -33.24 -13.52 -45.98
CA LEU A 6 -33.94 -14.80 -46.31
C LEU A 6 -33.09 -16.10 -46.27
N LEU A 7 -33.62 -17.33 -46.01
CA LEU A 7 -34.75 -17.85 -45.19
C LEU A 7 -34.63 -19.42 -45.08
N ASN A 8 -35.59 -20.08 -44.38
CA ASN A 8 -35.86 -21.53 -44.16
C ASN A 8 -35.47 -22.00 -42.74
N LYS A 9 -36.33 -22.46 -41.81
CA LYS A 9 -37.77 -22.88 -41.76
C LYS A 9 -38.07 -24.35 -42.14
N ASP A 10 -38.94 -24.98 -41.32
CA ASP A 10 -39.69 -26.26 -41.48
C ASP A 10 -38.90 -27.60 -41.31
N GLN A 11 -39.42 -28.68 -40.69
CA GLN A 11 -40.59 -28.89 -39.80
C GLN A 11 -40.54 -30.27 -39.05
N SER A 12 -41.65 -30.73 -38.45
CA SER A 12 -41.92 -31.99 -37.68
C SER A 12 -41.24 -32.09 -36.30
N GLU A 13 -41.87 -32.42 -35.16
CA GLU A 13 -43.17 -33.04 -34.75
C GLU A 13 -43.35 -34.56 -34.89
N GLU A 14 -43.25 -35.27 -33.74
CA GLU A 14 -43.98 -36.49 -33.30
C GLU A 14 -43.55 -36.79 -31.83
N GLY A 15 -44.34 -37.40 -30.91
CA GLY A 15 -45.77 -37.69 -30.93
C GLY A 15 -46.27 -38.75 -29.92
N ILE A 16 -46.73 -38.33 -28.71
CA ILE A 16 -47.65 -39.08 -27.78
C ILE A 16 -47.02 -40.39 -27.18
N THR A 17 -47.36 -41.06 -26.05
CA THR A 17 -48.59 -41.21 -25.22
C THR A 17 -48.27 -41.66 -23.78
N SER A 18 -49.25 -41.54 -22.86
CA SER A 18 -49.20 -41.97 -21.45
C SER A 18 -49.97 -43.27 -21.17
N HIS A 19 -49.76 -43.94 -20.03
CA HIS A 19 -50.71 -44.91 -19.44
C HIS A 19 -50.56 -45.05 -17.91
N SER A 20 -51.61 -45.54 -17.24
CA SER A 20 -51.71 -45.70 -15.77
C SER A 20 -52.75 -46.76 -15.37
N ALA A 21 -52.38 -47.67 -14.46
CA ALA A 21 -53.21 -48.60 -13.66
C ALA A 21 -52.25 -49.27 -12.62
N THR A 22 -52.45 -49.39 -11.30
CA THR A 22 -53.55 -49.78 -10.39
C THR A 22 -53.71 -51.29 -10.12
N MET A 23 -54.00 -51.62 -8.84
CA MET A 23 -54.26 -52.95 -8.22
C MET A 23 -53.04 -53.88 -8.02
N SER A 24 -52.92 -54.66 -6.92
CA SER A 24 -53.81 -54.81 -5.74
C SER A 24 -53.09 -55.23 -4.44
N SER A 25 -53.85 -55.26 -3.35
CA SER A 25 -53.59 -55.84 -2.01
C SER A 25 -53.22 -57.35 -2.06
N GLU A 26 -52.81 -58.08 -1.00
CA GLU A 26 -53.14 -58.13 0.46
C GLU A 26 -51.92 -58.72 1.26
N LEU A 27 -51.83 -58.94 2.59
CA LEU A 27 -52.67 -58.79 3.80
C LEU A 27 -51.78 -58.76 5.09
N GLU A 28 -52.27 -58.25 6.24
CA GLU A 28 -52.06 -58.71 7.67
C GLU A 28 -50.63 -58.93 8.29
N THR A 29 -50.38 -58.86 9.62
CA THR A 29 -51.19 -58.68 10.86
C THR A 29 -50.49 -57.78 11.91
N SER A 30 -51.25 -57.14 12.82
CA SER A 30 -51.02 -57.03 14.31
C SER A 30 -49.69 -56.50 14.89
N GLU A 31 -49.60 -55.78 16.02
CA GLU A 31 -50.47 -54.91 16.85
C GLU A 31 -49.52 -54.07 17.74
N GLY A 32 -49.90 -52.87 18.18
CA GLY A 32 -49.07 -52.10 19.13
C GLY A 32 -49.48 -50.64 19.28
N VAL A 33 -50.23 -50.32 20.33
CA VAL A 33 -50.64 -48.95 20.66
C VAL A 33 -49.73 -48.35 21.73
N ASP A 34 -49.14 -47.19 21.44
CA ASP A 34 -49.00 -46.11 22.41
C ASP A 34 -49.03 -44.76 21.69
N GLU A 35 -49.77 -43.78 22.22
CA GLU A 35 -49.94 -42.45 21.61
C GLU A 35 -49.54 -41.37 22.64
N SER A 36 -48.28 -40.92 22.58
CA SER A 36 -47.74 -39.93 23.51
C SER A 36 -47.25 -38.64 22.80
N GLU A 37 -48.17 -37.67 22.75
CA GLU A 37 -47.95 -36.22 22.72
C GLU A 37 -46.65 -35.66 22.10
N LYS A 38 -46.61 -35.64 20.76
CA LYS A 38 -46.34 -34.42 19.95
C LYS A 38 -45.57 -33.28 20.65
N LYS A 39 -44.26 -33.43 20.89
CA LYS A 39 -43.40 -32.30 21.27
C LYS A 39 -42.58 -31.80 20.07
N ASN A 40 -43.00 -30.67 19.53
CA ASN A 40 -42.42 -30.07 18.34
C ASN A 40 -41.02 -29.49 18.63
N SER A 41 -39.97 -30.29 18.41
CA SER A 41 -38.58 -29.82 18.36
C SER A 41 -38.01 -29.98 16.96
N MET A 42 -38.56 -29.19 16.03
CA MET A 42 -37.85 -28.82 14.80
C MET A 42 -36.60 -28.05 15.22
N ALA A 43 -35.50 -28.78 15.46
CA ALA A 43 -34.22 -28.17 15.74
C ALA A 43 -33.89 -27.23 14.58
N PRO A 44 -33.35 -26.03 14.83
CA PRO A 44 -32.78 -25.26 13.73
C PRO A 44 -31.69 -26.15 13.14
N GLU A 45 -31.78 -26.40 11.83
CA GLU A 45 -30.62 -26.83 11.06
C GLU A 45 -29.59 -25.72 11.23
N LYS A 46 -28.69 -25.90 12.18
CA LYS A 46 -27.49 -25.10 12.26
C LYS A 46 -26.76 -25.39 10.97
N GLU A 47 -26.82 -24.42 10.05
CA GLU A 47 -25.97 -24.35 8.88
C GLU A 47 -24.53 -24.50 9.36
N ASN A 48 -24.03 -25.74 9.39
CA ASN A 48 -22.66 -26.04 9.75
C ASN A 48 -21.79 -25.84 8.50
N HIS A 49 -22.00 -24.68 7.86
CA HIS A 49 -20.95 -23.89 7.25
C HIS A 49 -19.86 -23.70 8.32
N THR A 50 -19.02 -24.73 8.41
CA THR A 50 -17.67 -24.64 8.99
C THR A 50 -17.08 -23.37 8.42
N LYS A 51 -16.82 -22.38 9.26
CA LYS A 51 -16.45 -21.03 8.82
C LYS A 51 -15.16 -21.09 8.00
N MET A 52 -15.29 -21.26 6.69
CA MET A 52 -14.19 -21.10 5.74
C MET A 52 -13.74 -19.66 5.88
N ALA A 53 -12.56 -19.46 6.48
CA ALA A 53 -12.14 -18.15 6.92
C ALA A 53 -12.23 -17.12 5.79
N ASP A 54 -12.69 -15.93 6.16
CA ASP A 54 -12.83 -14.79 5.26
C ASP A 54 -11.48 -14.49 4.61
N LEU A 55 -11.45 -14.39 3.29
CA LEU A 55 -10.19 -14.17 2.55
C LEU A 55 -9.52 -12.85 2.99
N SER A 56 -10.31 -11.83 3.35
CA SER A 56 -9.80 -10.58 3.90
C SER A 56 -9.07 -10.71 5.24
N GLU A 57 -9.47 -11.67 6.09
CA GLU A 57 -8.85 -11.90 7.39
C GLU A 57 -7.68 -12.90 7.29
N LEU A 58 -7.80 -13.92 6.42
CA LEU A 58 -6.69 -14.79 6.03
C LEU A 58 -5.51 -14.00 5.46
N LEU A 59 -5.77 -13.06 4.54
CA LEU A 59 -4.74 -12.17 4.01
C LEU A 59 -4.16 -11.25 5.09
N LYS A 60 -5.00 -10.62 5.90
CA LYS A 60 -4.59 -9.68 6.95
C LYS A 60 -3.65 -10.31 7.99
N GLU A 61 -3.96 -11.50 8.50
CA GLU A 61 -3.08 -12.18 9.46
C GLU A 61 -1.94 -12.89 8.73
N GLY A 62 -2.21 -13.54 7.60
CA GLY A 62 -1.22 -14.31 6.83
C GLY A 62 -0.13 -13.49 6.15
N THR A 63 -0.32 -12.19 5.91
CA THR A 63 0.75 -11.28 5.43
C THR A 63 1.30 -10.35 6.50
N LYS A 64 0.89 -10.51 7.77
CA LYS A 64 1.24 -9.59 8.86
C LYS A 64 2.73 -9.43 9.07
N GLU A 65 3.49 -10.53 9.15
CA GLU A 65 4.94 -10.44 9.29
C GLU A 65 5.61 -9.80 8.06
N ALA A 66 5.07 -10.01 6.86
CA ALA A 66 5.63 -9.44 5.64
C ALA A 66 5.36 -7.92 5.54
N HIS A 67 4.19 -7.47 6.02
CA HIS A 67 3.87 -6.07 6.26
C HIS A 67 4.84 -5.45 7.29
N ASP A 68 5.00 -6.10 8.45
CA ASP A 68 5.88 -5.61 9.52
C ASP A 68 7.35 -5.55 9.06
N ARG A 69 7.82 -6.52 8.25
CA ARG A 69 9.13 -6.48 7.58
C ARG A 69 9.24 -5.30 6.61
N ALA A 70 8.21 -5.04 5.80
CA ALA A 70 8.21 -3.96 4.82
C ALA A 70 8.27 -2.57 5.49
N GLU A 71 7.46 -2.32 6.53
CA GLU A 71 7.53 -1.09 7.33
C GLU A 71 8.89 -0.95 8.05
N ASN A 72 9.50 -2.07 8.43
CA ASN A 72 10.81 -2.09 9.08
C ASN A 72 12.01 -1.93 8.14
N THR A 73 11.83 -1.85 6.82
CA THR A 73 12.92 -1.54 5.88
C THR A 73 13.57 -0.20 6.18
N GLN A 74 14.88 -0.08 5.92
CA GLN A 74 15.61 1.16 6.16
C GLN A 74 15.03 2.33 5.34
N PHE A 75 14.58 2.06 4.12
CA PHE A 75 13.91 3.06 3.28
C PHE A 75 12.64 3.60 3.92
N VAL A 76 11.68 2.75 4.33
CA VAL A 76 10.42 3.23 4.94
C VAL A 76 10.70 3.97 6.25
N LYS A 77 11.66 3.50 7.05
CA LYS A 77 12.12 4.19 8.28
C LYS A 77 12.68 5.59 8.00
N ASP A 78 13.50 5.77 6.97
CA ASP A 78 14.05 7.08 6.62
C ASP A 78 13.03 7.97 5.89
N PHE A 79 12.15 7.37 5.09
CA PHE A 79 11.03 8.05 4.46
C PHE A 79 10.11 8.68 5.52
N LEU A 80 9.67 7.91 6.52
CA LEU A 80 8.77 8.39 7.58
C LEU A 80 9.39 9.49 8.45
N LYS A 81 10.72 9.47 8.66
CA LYS A 81 11.45 10.59 9.30
C LYS A 81 11.42 11.86 8.45
N GLY A 82 11.28 11.74 7.13
CA GLY A 82 11.37 12.81 6.15
C GLY A 82 12.73 12.92 5.45
N ASN A 83 13.61 11.91 5.60
CA ASN A 83 14.95 11.88 5.01
C ASN A 83 14.90 11.43 3.52
N ILE A 84 13.97 11.99 2.75
CA ILE A 84 13.69 11.60 1.37
C ILE A 84 14.51 12.46 0.40
N ARG A 85 15.31 11.82 -0.47
CA ARG A 85 15.99 12.51 -1.58
C ARG A 85 15.09 12.49 -2.82
N LYS A 86 14.96 13.61 -3.55
CA LYS A 86 14.08 13.72 -4.74
C LYS A 86 14.32 12.59 -5.74
N GLU A 87 15.57 12.28 -6.04
CA GLU A 87 15.90 11.22 -7.01
C GLU A 87 15.57 9.80 -6.52
N LEU A 88 15.62 9.52 -5.20
CA LEU A 88 15.14 8.24 -4.66
C LEU A 88 13.61 8.13 -4.77
N PHE A 89 12.90 9.24 -4.57
CA PHE A 89 11.45 9.29 -4.74
C PHE A 89 11.05 9.13 -6.22
N LYS A 90 11.81 9.73 -7.14
CA LYS A 90 11.66 9.53 -8.58
C LYS A 90 11.84 8.06 -8.99
N LEU A 91 12.90 7.39 -8.52
CA LEU A 91 13.11 5.95 -8.78
C LEU A 91 11.95 5.10 -8.25
N ALA A 92 11.46 5.38 -7.03
CA ALA A 92 10.28 4.71 -6.49
C ALA A 92 9.02 4.97 -7.36
N THR A 93 8.82 6.19 -7.84
CA THR A 93 7.71 6.55 -8.74
C THR A 93 7.81 5.82 -10.08
N THR A 94 9.02 5.69 -10.65
CA THR A 94 9.30 4.89 -11.85
C THR A 94 8.94 3.42 -11.64
N ALA A 95 9.36 2.82 -10.53
CA ALA A 95 9.06 1.42 -10.24
C ALA A 95 7.56 1.18 -9.98
N LEU A 96 6.87 2.15 -9.36
CA LEU A 96 5.40 2.15 -9.25
C LEU A 96 4.75 2.24 -10.65
N TYR A 97 5.22 3.12 -11.54
CA TYR A 97 4.69 3.23 -12.90
C TYR A 97 4.70 1.88 -13.64
N PHE A 98 5.83 1.18 -13.67
CA PHE A 98 5.92 -0.13 -14.31
C PHE A 98 5.05 -1.19 -13.60
N THR A 99 5.10 -1.25 -12.26
CA THR A 99 4.32 -2.22 -11.46
C THR A 99 2.82 -2.08 -11.67
N TYR A 100 2.29 -0.86 -11.64
CA TYR A 100 0.85 -0.61 -11.80
C TYR A 100 0.40 -0.69 -13.26
N SER A 101 1.29 -0.41 -14.23
CA SER A 101 0.99 -0.67 -15.64
C SER A 101 0.71 -2.15 -15.88
N ALA A 102 1.61 -3.03 -15.44
CA ALA A 102 1.42 -4.47 -15.54
C ALA A 102 0.20 -4.96 -14.77
N LEU A 103 -0.02 -4.45 -13.54
CA LEU A 103 -1.17 -4.83 -12.72
C LEU A 103 -2.49 -4.46 -13.39
N GLU A 104 -2.61 -3.23 -13.91
CA GLU A 104 -3.87 -2.71 -14.46
C GLU A 104 -4.17 -3.30 -15.84
N GLU A 105 -3.14 -3.62 -16.63
CA GLU A 105 -3.28 -4.38 -17.89
C GLU A 105 -3.77 -5.82 -17.66
N GLU A 106 -3.29 -6.50 -16.61
CA GLU A 106 -3.77 -7.83 -16.25
C GLU A 106 -5.14 -7.81 -15.55
N MET A 107 -5.47 -6.72 -14.85
CA MET A 107 -6.81 -6.49 -14.32
C MET A 107 -7.83 -6.24 -15.43
N ASP A 108 -7.49 -5.42 -16.43
CA ASP A 108 -8.32 -5.19 -17.62
C ASP A 108 -8.51 -6.49 -18.44
N ARG A 109 -7.49 -7.37 -18.49
CA ARG A 109 -7.61 -8.71 -19.08
C ARG A 109 -8.60 -9.60 -18.31
N ASN A 110 -8.59 -9.54 -16.97
CA ASN A 110 -9.33 -10.44 -16.08
C ASN A 110 -10.60 -9.84 -15.47
N LYS A 111 -11.03 -8.65 -15.92
CA LYS A 111 -12.22 -7.93 -15.43
C LYS A 111 -13.52 -8.75 -15.43
N ASP A 112 -13.63 -9.72 -16.35
CA ASP A 112 -14.79 -10.60 -16.52
C ASP A 112 -14.56 -12.00 -15.91
N HIS A 113 -13.36 -12.28 -15.38
CA HIS A 113 -13.01 -13.59 -14.81
C HIS A 113 -13.65 -13.77 -13.41
N PRO A 114 -14.42 -14.84 -13.12
CA PRO A 114 -15.19 -14.96 -11.87
C PRO A 114 -14.38 -14.82 -10.58
N ALA A 115 -13.12 -15.28 -10.57
CA ALA A 115 -12.25 -15.20 -9.39
C ALA A 115 -11.64 -13.80 -9.15
N PHE A 116 -11.86 -12.82 -10.06
CA PHE A 116 -11.32 -11.46 -9.93
C PHE A 116 -12.36 -10.35 -10.14
N ALA A 117 -13.35 -10.54 -11.03
CA ALA A 117 -14.34 -9.53 -11.42
C ALA A 117 -15.00 -8.75 -10.25
N PRO A 118 -15.30 -9.35 -9.08
CA PRO A 118 -15.82 -8.61 -7.93
C PRO A 118 -14.89 -7.51 -7.37
N LEU A 119 -13.59 -7.52 -7.71
CA LEU A 119 -12.57 -6.56 -7.25
C LEU A 119 -12.10 -5.59 -8.34
N TYR A 120 -12.66 -5.67 -9.55
CA TYR A 120 -12.34 -4.75 -10.64
C TYR A 120 -13.02 -3.38 -10.42
N PHE A 121 -12.25 -2.41 -9.92
CA PHE A 121 -12.68 -1.05 -9.60
C PHE A 121 -11.80 -0.02 -10.32
N PRO A 122 -11.92 0.12 -11.65
CA PRO A 122 -10.97 0.87 -12.45
C PRO A 122 -11.02 2.38 -12.17
N MET A 123 -12.22 2.95 -12.00
CA MET A 123 -12.39 4.39 -11.71
C MET A 123 -11.83 4.74 -10.34
N GLU A 124 -12.05 3.88 -9.36
CA GLU A 124 -11.72 4.11 -7.97
C GLU A 124 -10.24 3.85 -7.66
N LEU A 125 -9.65 2.81 -8.28
CA LEU A 125 -8.33 2.32 -7.90
C LEU A 125 -7.21 2.51 -8.93
N HIS A 126 -7.47 2.57 -10.24
CA HIS A 126 -6.37 2.58 -11.22
C HIS A 126 -5.43 3.78 -11.03
N ARG A 127 -4.12 3.53 -11.06
CA ARG A 127 -3.03 4.45 -10.75
C ARG A 127 -2.18 4.81 -11.95
N LYS A 128 -2.18 4.03 -13.04
CA LYS A 128 -1.30 4.26 -14.22
C LYS A 128 -1.38 5.71 -14.72
N GLN A 129 -2.60 6.24 -14.88
CA GLN A 129 -2.84 7.62 -15.31
C GLN A 129 -2.39 8.68 -14.28
N ALA A 130 -2.48 8.39 -12.99
CA ALA A 130 -1.99 9.26 -11.94
C ALA A 130 -0.45 9.24 -11.85
N LEU A 131 0.16 8.07 -12.10
CA LEU A 131 1.62 7.91 -12.16
C LEU A 131 2.21 8.63 -13.37
N ILE A 132 1.57 8.60 -14.54
CA ILE A 132 2.01 9.36 -15.73
C ILE A 132 2.14 10.85 -15.39
N LYS A 133 1.13 11.48 -14.76
CA LYS A 133 1.19 12.88 -14.31
C LYS A 133 2.36 13.16 -13.35
N ASP A 134 2.68 12.23 -12.44
CA ASP A 134 3.82 12.37 -11.53
C ASP A 134 5.16 12.20 -12.27
N MET A 135 5.24 11.32 -13.27
CA MET A 135 6.43 11.14 -14.11
C MET A 135 6.70 12.38 -14.98
N GLU A 136 5.67 12.94 -15.61
CA GLU A 136 5.72 14.23 -16.32
C GLU A 136 6.23 15.34 -15.41
N TYR A 137 5.72 15.45 -14.18
CA TYR A 137 6.18 16.44 -13.20
C TYR A 137 7.66 16.25 -12.77
N PHE A 138 8.15 15.01 -12.74
CA PHE A 138 9.50 14.70 -12.25
C PHE A 138 10.60 14.64 -13.31
N PHE A 139 10.24 14.39 -14.57
CA PHE A 139 11.16 14.15 -15.68
C PHE A 139 10.85 15.00 -16.94
N GLY A 140 9.70 15.66 -17.02
CA GLY A 140 9.23 16.42 -18.20
C GLY A 140 8.43 15.56 -19.18
N GLU A 141 7.99 16.15 -20.30
CA GLU A 141 7.15 15.49 -21.31
C GLU A 141 7.82 14.22 -21.88
N ASN A 142 9.12 14.28 -22.20
CA ASN A 142 9.93 13.14 -22.66
C ASN A 142 10.36 12.21 -21.50
N TRP A 143 9.50 11.91 -20.53
CA TRP A 143 9.87 11.06 -19.39
C TRP A 143 10.11 9.60 -19.82
N GLU A 144 9.35 9.08 -20.80
CA GLU A 144 9.47 7.70 -21.30
C GLU A 144 10.87 7.38 -21.84
N GLU A 145 11.52 8.34 -22.48
CA GLU A 145 12.89 8.19 -23.03
C GLU A 145 13.97 8.15 -21.93
N GLN A 146 13.67 8.69 -20.75
CA GLN A 146 14.63 8.86 -19.65
C GLN A 146 14.60 7.71 -18.63
N VAL A 147 13.47 7.02 -18.49
CA VAL A 147 13.25 6.04 -17.43
C VAL A 147 13.38 4.60 -17.91
N LYS A 148 13.77 3.71 -16.99
CA LYS A 148 13.92 2.27 -17.25
C LYS A 148 13.37 1.48 -16.08
N CYS A 149 12.76 0.34 -16.38
CA CYS A 149 12.38 -0.64 -15.38
C CYS A 149 13.67 -1.22 -14.75
N SER A 150 13.78 -1.23 -13.41
CA SER A 150 14.92 -1.86 -12.74
C SER A 150 14.76 -3.38 -12.75
N GLU A 151 15.86 -4.13 -12.58
CA GLU A 151 15.80 -5.60 -12.59
C GLU A 151 14.85 -6.16 -11.50
N ALA A 152 14.74 -5.47 -10.37
CA ALA A 152 13.80 -5.83 -9.30
C ALA A 152 12.34 -5.51 -9.67
N ALA A 153 12.08 -4.37 -10.30
CA ALA A 153 10.75 -4.01 -10.80
C ALA A 153 10.31 -4.94 -11.95
N GLN A 154 11.23 -5.30 -12.85
CA GLN A 154 10.94 -6.20 -13.97
C GLN A 154 10.52 -7.58 -13.49
N LYS A 155 11.24 -8.16 -12.51
CA LYS A 155 10.85 -9.44 -11.89
C LYS A 155 9.44 -9.41 -11.27
N TYR A 156 8.98 -8.25 -10.81
CA TYR A 156 7.63 -8.11 -10.26
C TYR A 156 6.59 -7.99 -11.39
N VAL A 157 6.87 -7.16 -12.40
CA VAL A 157 6.09 -7.05 -13.65
C VAL A 157 5.90 -8.42 -14.31
N ASP A 158 6.98 -9.20 -14.44
CA ASP A 158 6.97 -10.54 -15.03
C ASP A 158 6.08 -11.51 -14.24
N ARG A 159 6.09 -11.46 -12.90
CA ARG A 159 5.20 -12.30 -12.07
C ARG A 159 3.74 -11.85 -12.17
N ILE A 160 3.48 -10.55 -12.21
CA ILE A 160 2.12 -10.00 -12.39
C ILE A 160 1.53 -10.46 -13.72
N HIS A 161 2.27 -10.32 -14.83
CA HIS A 161 1.86 -10.83 -16.15
C HIS A 161 1.66 -12.35 -16.15
N TYR A 162 2.58 -13.11 -15.54
CA TYR A 162 2.41 -14.56 -15.41
C TYR A 162 1.11 -14.92 -14.67
N VAL A 163 0.85 -14.27 -13.52
CA VAL A 163 -0.34 -14.50 -12.70
C VAL A 163 -1.61 -14.14 -13.47
N GLY A 164 -1.69 -12.96 -14.08
CA GLY A 164 -2.85 -12.54 -14.87
C GLY A 164 -3.14 -13.43 -16.10
N GLN A 165 -2.13 -14.11 -16.64
CA GLN A 165 -2.26 -14.95 -17.83
C GLN A 165 -2.45 -16.45 -17.52
N ASN A 166 -2.03 -16.93 -16.35
CA ASN A 166 -1.96 -18.38 -16.04
C ASN A 166 -2.58 -18.78 -14.69
N GLU A 167 -2.66 -17.87 -13.72
CA GLU A 167 -3.21 -18.11 -12.37
C GLU A 167 -4.10 -16.92 -11.92
N PRO A 168 -5.12 -16.52 -12.70
CA PRO A 168 -5.81 -15.22 -12.52
C PRO A 168 -6.54 -15.07 -11.18
N GLU A 169 -6.85 -16.16 -10.48
CA GLU A 169 -7.34 -16.15 -9.10
C GLU A 169 -6.32 -15.59 -8.09
N LEU A 170 -5.01 -15.63 -8.41
CA LEU A 170 -3.95 -15.06 -7.59
C LEU A 170 -3.75 -13.56 -7.83
N LEU A 171 -4.33 -12.97 -8.88
CA LEU A 171 -4.25 -11.53 -9.15
C LEU A 171 -4.84 -10.69 -7.99
N VAL A 172 -5.79 -11.28 -7.27
CA VAL A 172 -6.37 -10.79 -6.01
C VAL A 172 -5.29 -10.40 -4.99
N ALA A 173 -4.20 -11.18 -4.91
CA ALA A 173 -3.10 -10.95 -3.98
C ALA A 173 -2.33 -9.65 -4.28
N HIS A 174 -1.99 -9.41 -5.54
CA HIS A 174 -1.27 -8.20 -5.95
C HIS A 174 -2.15 -6.95 -5.79
N ALA A 175 -3.40 -7.01 -6.23
CA ALA A 175 -4.38 -5.93 -6.06
C ALA A 175 -4.63 -5.60 -4.58
N TYR A 176 -4.77 -6.62 -3.71
CA TYR A 176 -4.87 -6.43 -2.26
C TYR A 176 -3.63 -5.72 -1.69
N THR A 177 -2.44 -6.31 -1.86
CA THR A 177 -1.20 -5.81 -1.25
C THR A 177 -0.85 -4.41 -1.71
N ARG A 178 -1.17 -4.04 -2.97
CA ARG A 178 -0.99 -2.68 -3.47
C ARG A 178 -2.08 -1.72 -3.00
N TYR A 179 -3.32 -1.83 -3.50
CA TYR A 179 -4.35 -0.80 -3.30
C TYR A 179 -4.77 -0.62 -1.83
N MET A 180 -4.77 -1.69 -1.01
CA MET A 180 -5.08 -1.56 0.42
C MET A 180 -3.96 -0.86 1.19
N GLY A 181 -2.71 -0.96 0.72
CA GLY A 181 -1.57 -0.21 1.23
C GLY A 181 -1.64 1.28 0.88
N ASP A 182 -1.97 1.62 -0.37
CA ASP A 182 -2.06 3.01 -0.85
C ASP A 182 -3.19 3.79 -0.14
N LEU A 183 -4.35 3.14 0.04
CA LEU A 183 -5.49 3.64 0.81
C LEU A 183 -5.24 3.62 2.34
N SER A 184 -4.08 3.15 2.81
CA SER A 184 -3.68 3.09 4.22
C SER A 184 -2.39 3.88 4.48
N GLY A 185 -1.23 3.23 4.44
CA GLY A 185 0.08 3.86 4.65
C GLY A 185 0.41 4.91 3.58
N GLY A 186 -0.06 4.73 2.34
CA GLY A 186 0.15 5.69 1.25
C GLY A 186 -0.31 7.12 1.59
N GLN A 187 -1.39 7.27 2.37
CA GLN A 187 -1.89 8.59 2.80
C GLN A 187 -1.01 9.27 3.87
N VAL A 188 -0.17 8.51 4.57
CA VAL A 188 0.93 9.05 5.41
C VAL A 188 2.12 9.38 4.53
N LEU A 189 2.53 8.46 3.64
CA LEU A 189 3.67 8.66 2.73
C LEU A 189 3.52 9.93 1.88
N LYS A 190 2.32 10.17 1.30
CA LYS A 190 1.97 11.41 0.59
C LYS A 190 2.35 12.66 1.38
N LYS A 191 1.87 12.77 2.63
CA LYS A 191 2.08 13.95 3.49
C LYS A 191 3.55 14.16 3.81
N VAL A 192 4.29 13.06 4.04
CA VAL A 192 5.73 13.15 4.33
C VAL A 192 6.55 13.51 3.09
N ALA A 193 6.19 12.99 1.91
CA ALA A 193 6.78 13.35 0.63
C ALA A 193 6.55 14.84 0.29
N GLN A 194 5.30 15.34 0.35
CA GLN A 194 4.99 16.75 0.11
C GLN A 194 5.81 17.68 1.03
N ARG A 195 5.91 17.33 2.33
CA ARG A 195 6.71 18.09 3.31
C ARG A 195 8.22 18.04 3.04
N ALA A 196 8.77 16.85 2.80
CA ALA A 196 10.22 16.66 2.67
C ALA A 196 10.77 17.21 1.35
N LEU A 197 10.05 16.98 0.25
CA LEU A 197 10.44 17.39 -1.10
C LEU A 197 9.91 18.78 -1.49
N LYS A 198 9.14 19.43 -0.61
CA LYS A 198 8.51 20.76 -0.79
C LYS A 198 7.61 20.81 -2.04
N LEU A 199 6.84 19.75 -2.25
CA LEU A 199 5.93 19.64 -3.40
C LEU A 199 4.70 20.55 -3.23
N PRO A 200 4.05 20.99 -4.32
CA PRO A 200 2.88 21.84 -4.25
C PRO A 200 1.73 21.22 -3.43
N SER A 201 0.93 22.09 -2.79
CA SER A 201 -0.31 21.68 -2.11
C SER A 201 -1.43 21.29 -3.09
N THR A 202 -1.33 21.71 -4.35
CA THR A 202 -2.18 21.34 -5.48
C THR A 202 -2.02 19.87 -5.92
N GLY A 203 -0.94 19.20 -5.50
CA GLY A 203 -0.81 17.73 -5.52
C GLY A 203 0.10 17.15 -6.61
N GLU A 204 0.69 17.96 -7.48
CA GLU A 204 1.67 17.56 -8.49
C GLU A 204 2.89 16.89 -7.84
N GLY A 205 3.36 15.78 -8.43
CA GLY A 205 4.39 14.92 -7.84
C GLY A 205 3.88 14.02 -6.70
N THR A 206 2.57 13.99 -6.43
CA THR A 206 1.90 13.02 -5.54
C THR A 206 0.53 12.55 -6.04
N GLN A 207 0.23 12.71 -7.33
CA GLN A 207 -1.02 12.32 -7.98
C GLN A 207 -1.35 10.83 -7.73
N PHE A 208 -0.34 9.95 -7.72
CA PHE A 208 -0.48 8.53 -7.37
C PHE A 208 -1.31 8.29 -6.09
N TYR A 209 -1.13 9.14 -5.07
CA TYR A 209 -1.80 9.01 -3.78
C TYR A 209 -3.20 9.67 -3.74
N LEU A 210 -3.70 10.23 -4.86
CA LEU A 210 -5.01 10.88 -4.96
C LEU A 210 -6.06 9.90 -5.51
N PHE A 211 -7.00 9.49 -4.67
CA PHE A 211 -8.10 8.61 -5.06
C PHE A 211 -9.37 9.46 -5.26
N GLU A 212 -9.44 10.14 -6.41
CA GLU A 212 -10.48 11.16 -6.72
C GLU A 212 -11.92 10.61 -6.68
N HIS A 213 -12.09 9.30 -6.89
CA HIS A 213 -13.37 8.59 -6.83
C HIS A 213 -13.57 7.79 -5.53
N VAL A 214 -12.83 8.09 -4.45
CA VAL A 214 -12.92 7.42 -3.13
C VAL A 214 -13.08 8.43 -2.00
N ASP A 215 -14.31 8.92 -1.79
CA ASP A 215 -14.65 9.90 -0.74
C ASP A 215 -14.22 9.48 0.67
N ASN A 216 -14.32 8.18 0.98
CA ASN A 216 -13.99 7.63 2.28
C ASN A 216 -13.21 6.31 2.15
N ALA A 217 -11.88 6.42 2.26
CA ALA A 217 -10.97 5.29 2.19
C ALA A 217 -11.24 4.19 3.25
N GLN A 218 -11.81 4.52 4.42
CA GLN A 218 -12.15 3.49 5.42
C GLN A 218 -13.37 2.67 4.98
N GLN A 219 -14.43 3.32 4.51
CA GLN A 219 -15.63 2.66 3.99
C GLN A 219 -15.31 1.86 2.73
N PHE A 220 -14.53 2.42 1.79
CA PHE A 220 -14.12 1.70 0.59
C PHE A 220 -13.28 0.45 0.92
N LYS A 221 -12.34 0.53 1.87
CA LYS A 221 -11.59 -0.66 2.35
C LYS A 221 -12.46 -1.67 3.12
N GLN A 222 -13.64 -1.29 3.63
CA GLN A 222 -14.61 -2.25 4.19
C GLN A 222 -15.40 -2.93 3.06
N PHE A 223 -15.87 -2.16 2.10
CA PHE A 223 -16.55 -2.65 0.89
C PHE A 223 -15.69 -3.61 0.06
N TYR A 224 -14.43 -3.25 -0.20
CA TYR A 224 -13.47 -4.09 -0.95
C TYR A 224 -13.23 -5.44 -0.26
N ARG A 225 -13.15 -5.47 1.09
CA ARG A 225 -13.07 -6.73 1.86
C ARG A 225 -14.35 -7.56 1.75
N ALA A 226 -15.53 -6.94 1.83
CA ALA A 226 -16.79 -7.66 1.65
C ALA A 226 -16.90 -8.27 0.24
N ARG A 227 -16.46 -7.54 -0.80
CA ARG A 227 -16.39 -8.03 -2.18
C ARG A 227 -15.41 -9.18 -2.36
N MET A 228 -14.28 -9.15 -1.64
CA MET A 228 -13.28 -10.22 -1.62
C MET A 228 -13.77 -11.49 -0.91
N ASN A 229 -14.54 -11.34 0.18
CA ASN A 229 -15.10 -12.47 0.91
C ASN A 229 -16.28 -13.13 0.17
N ALA A 230 -16.90 -12.41 -0.77
CA ALA A 230 -17.93 -12.92 -1.69
C ALA A 230 -17.36 -13.65 -2.93
N LEU A 231 -16.04 -13.84 -3.03
CA LEU A 231 -15.43 -14.67 -4.07
C LEU A 231 -15.64 -16.17 -3.74
N ASP A 232 -16.22 -16.91 -4.68
CA ASP A 232 -16.42 -18.37 -4.54
C ASP A 232 -15.08 -19.13 -4.71
N LEU A 233 -14.37 -19.25 -3.60
CA LEU A 233 -13.01 -19.79 -3.53
C LEU A 233 -12.90 -20.83 -2.42
N ASN A 234 -12.51 -22.05 -2.79
CA ASN A 234 -12.17 -23.10 -1.85
C ASN A 234 -10.92 -22.71 -1.01
N LEU A 235 -10.76 -23.37 0.15
CA LEU A 235 -9.71 -23.04 1.11
C LEU A 235 -8.29 -23.10 0.50
N LYS A 236 -7.98 -24.12 -0.32
CA LYS A 236 -6.67 -24.25 -0.98
C LYS A 236 -6.36 -23.09 -1.93
N THR A 237 -7.38 -22.54 -2.59
CA THR A 237 -7.20 -21.33 -3.41
C THR A 237 -7.00 -20.09 -2.53
N LYS A 238 -7.73 -19.96 -1.42
CA LYS A 238 -7.50 -18.87 -0.44
C LYS A 238 -6.08 -18.92 0.14
N GLU A 239 -5.57 -20.12 0.46
CA GLU A 239 -4.19 -20.34 0.92
C GLU A 239 -3.15 -19.89 -0.12
N ARG A 240 -3.28 -20.30 -1.39
CA ARG A 240 -2.40 -19.82 -2.49
C ARG A 240 -2.43 -18.30 -2.66
N ILE A 241 -3.58 -17.65 -2.46
CA ILE A 241 -3.69 -16.19 -2.51
C ILE A 241 -2.92 -15.52 -1.36
N VAL A 242 -2.90 -16.12 -0.16
CA VAL A 242 -2.08 -15.64 0.97
C VAL A 242 -0.58 -15.86 0.72
N GLU A 243 -0.19 -17.00 0.14
CA GLU A 243 1.20 -17.26 -0.28
C GLU A 243 1.66 -16.23 -1.32
N GLU A 244 0.84 -15.96 -2.35
CA GLU A 244 1.18 -14.97 -3.38
C GLU A 244 1.20 -13.54 -2.82
N ALA A 245 0.36 -13.22 -1.84
CA ALA A 245 0.37 -11.90 -1.21
C ALA A 245 1.67 -11.67 -0.40
N ASN A 246 2.22 -12.72 0.21
CA ASN A 246 3.55 -12.67 0.83
C ASN A 246 4.66 -12.45 -0.23
N LYS A 247 4.62 -13.16 -1.36
CA LYS A 247 5.54 -12.90 -2.49
C LYS A 247 5.40 -11.46 -3.00
N ALA A 248 4.18 -10.92 -3.09
CA ALA A 248 3.94 -9.53 -3.45
C ALA A 248 4.64 -8.56 -2.47
N PHE A 249 4.57 -8.79 -1.15
CA PHE A 249 5.37 -8.02 -0.18
C PHE A 249 6.88 -8.17 -0.40
N GLU A 250 7.37 -9.37 -0.73
CA GLU A 250 8.79 -9.61 -1.03
C GLU A 250 9.26 -8.87 -2.30
N TYR A 251 8.48 -8.86 -3.37
CA TYR A 251 8.78 -8.06 -4.56
C TYR A 251 8.81 -6.56 -4.24
N ASN A 252 7.84 -6.05 -3.47
CA ASN A 252 7.84 -4.64 -3.04
C ASN A 252 9.09 -4.30 -2.20
N MET A 253 9.53 -5.20 -1.31
CA MET A 253 10.77 -5.02 -0.54
C MET A 253 12.03 -5.11 -1.41
N GLN A 254 12.05 -5.96 -2.43
CA GLN A 254 13.16 -6.07 -3.39
C GLN A 254 13.28 -4.82 -4.26
N VAL A 255 12.17 -4.32 -4.83
CA VAL A 255 12.11 -3.08 -5.61
C VAL A 255 12.72 -1.92 -4.84
N LEU A 256 12.18 -1.63 -3.65
CA LEU A 256 12.66 -0.54 -2.81
C LEU A 256 14.11 -0.81 -2.33
N GLY A 257 14.44 -2.05 -1.97
CA GLY A 257 15.78 -2.43 -1.54
C GLY A 257 16.86 -2.18 -2.60
N THR A 258 16.61 -2.59 -3.84
CA THR A 258 17.54 -2.46 -4.96
C THR A 258 17.64 -1.03 -5.47
N ASP A 259 16.50 -0.37 -5.73
CA ASP A 259 16.46 0.98 -6.30
C ASP A 259 17.07 2.03 -5.35
N HIS A 260 17.12 1.72 -4.04
CA HIS A 260 17.80 2.56 -3.06
C HIS A 260 19.23 2.09 -2.78
N GLY A 261 19.47 0.78 -2.68
CA GLY A 261 20.80 0.21 -2.42
C GLY A 261 21.84 0.58 -3.49
N THR A 262 21.51 0.36 -4.77
CA THR A 262 22.39 0.68 -5.90
C THR A 262 22.66 2.19 -5.96
N TYR A 263 21.61 3.01 -5.85
CA TYR A 263 21.73 4.48 -5.90
C TYR A 263 22.47 5.08 -4.69
N PHE A 264 22.43 4.44 -3.51
CA PHE A 264 23.28 4.80 -2.37
C PHE A 264 24.76 4.41 -2.56
N MET A 265 25.07 3.38 -3.34
CA MET A 265 26.45 3.10 -3.74
C MET A 265 26.94 4.08 -4.81
N GLU A 266 26.17 4.29 -5.89
CA GLU A 266 26.55 5.16 -7.01
C GLU A 266 26.68 6.64 -6.62
N LEU A 267 25.86 7.12 -5.68
CA LEU A 267 26.02 8.48 -5.16
C LEU A 267 27.11 8.62 -4.08
N ARG A 268 27.65 7.54 -3.50
CA ARG A 268 28.66 7.68 -2.42
C ARG A 268 29.91 8.47 -2.87
N PRO A 269 30.48 8.28 -4.08
CA PRO A 269 31.55 9.15 -4.58
C PRO A 269 31.06 10.57 -4.85
N ARG A 270 29.93 10.71 -5.56
CA ARG A 270 29.37 12.00 -5.98
C ARG A 270 28.90 12.88 -4.83
N MET A 271 28.53 12.32 -3.68
CA MET A 271 28.22 13.09 -2.48
C MET A 271 29.43 13.88 -1.99
N HIS A 272 30.61 13.24 -1.98
CA HIS A 272 31.85 13.89 -1.55
C HIS A 272 32.28 15.01 -2.49
N GLU A 273 31.94 14.88 -3.78
CA GLU A 273 32.21 15.85 -4.86
C GLU A 273 31.18 16.99 -4.88
N LEU A 274 29.90 16.72 -4.63
CA LEU A 274 28.85 17.73 -4.49
C LEU A 274 29.00 18.55 -3.21
N ASP A 275 29.42 17.95 -2.10
CA ASP A 275 29.75 18.69 -0.87
C ASP A 275 30.98 19.59 -1.08
N LEU A 276 31.98 19.15 -1.87
CA LEU A 276 33.12 19.99 -2.26
C LEU A 276 32.69 21.16 -3.16
N LEU A 277 31.92 20.92 -4.21
CA LEU A 277 31.41 21.96 -5.11
C LEU A 277 30.48 22.96 -4.40
N ALA A 278 29.69 22.50 -3.42
CA ALA A 278 28.90 23.37 -2.56
C ALA A 278 29.76 24.28 -1.67
N ILE A 279 30.91 23.79 -1.20
CA ILE A 279 31.90 24.59 -0.44
C ILE A 279 32.61 25.60 -1.37
N GLU A 280 32.98 25.21 -2.59
CA GLU A 280 33.66 26.09 -3.55
C GLU A 280 32.76 27.24 -4.06
N SER A 281 31.43 27.09 -3.99
CA SER A 281 30.46 28.11 -4.42
C SER A 281 30.37 29.36 -3.51
N LYS A 282 31.20 29.48 -2.47
CA LYS A 282 31.28 30.66 -1.58
C LYS A 282 32.72 31.08 -1.27
N PRO A 283 33.27 32.13 -1.93
CA PRO A 283 34.42 32.84 -1.38
C PRO A 283 34.05 33.55 -0.06
N GLU A 284 35.08 33.94 0.71
CA GLU A 284 34.99 34.72 1.95
C GLU A 284 34.40 34.01 3.21
N LEU A 285 34.92 32.83 3.55
CA LEU A 285 35.38 32.60 4.92
C LEU A 285 36.50 31.53 4.95
N SER A 286 37.76 31.92 5.20
CA SER A 286 38.86 30.96 5.22
C SER A 286 38.79 30.03 6.44
N ARG A 287 39.31 28.80 6.32
CA ARG A 287 39.43 27.88 7.46
C ARG A 287 40.27 28.46 8.60
N GLU A 288 41.23 29.33 8.29
CA GLU A 288 42.08 30.02 9.25
C GLU A 288 41.29 31.07 10.04
N ALA A 289 40.40 31.84 9.39
CA ALA A 289 39.50 32.76 10.07
C ALA A 289 38.55 32.03 11.03
N ILE A 290 37.98 30.89 10.61
CA ILE A 290 37.12 30.04 11.45
C ILE A 290 37.92 29.46 12.64
N GLY A 291 39.14 28.97 12.40
CA GLY A 291 40.03 28.48 13.46
C GLY A 291 40.43 29.57 14.46
N SER A 292 40.70 30.79 13.98
CA SER A 292 40.99 31.94 14.83
C SER A 292 39.79 32.32 15.70
N MET A 293 38.59 32.43 15.12
CA MET A 293 37.36 32.72 15.86
C MET A 293 37.04 31.67 16.92
N ILE A 294 37.27 30.38 16.64
CA ILE A 294 37.06 29.30 17.62
C ILE A 294 38.08 29.40 18.76
N ASN A 295 39.36 29.64 18.47
CA ASN A 295 40.39 29.81 19.51
C ASN A 295 40.15 31.06 20.37
N GLU A 296 39.75 32.19 19.79
CA GLU A 296 39.38 33.40 20.57
C GLU A 296 38.16 33.14 21.46
N LEU A 297 37.13 32.45 20.95
CA LEU A 297 35.93 32.12 21.72
C LEU A 297 36.25 31.18 22.89
N LEU A 298 37.13 30.19 22.68
CA LEU A 298 37.60 29.29 23.74
C LEU A 298 38.42 30.04 24.80
N HIS A 299 39.34 30.92 24.40
CA HIS A 299 40.14 31.71 25.35
C HIS A 299 39.29 32.74 26.12
N ALA A 300 38.24 33.31 25.51
CA ALA A 300 37.29 34.17 26.20
C ALA A 300 36.43 33.40 27.22
N LEU A 301 36.07 32.15 26.92
CA LEU A 301 35.40 31.23 27.85
C LEU A 301 36.31 30.83 29.02
N GLU A 302 37.59 30.55 28.79
CA GLU A 302 38.58 30.25 29.86
C GLU A 302 38.82 31.43 30.79
N LYS A 303 38.92 32.66 30.26
CA LYS A 303 39.32 33.85 31.03
C LYS A 303 38.15 34.59 31.68
N GLY A 304 36.90 34.24 31.34
CA GLY A 304 35.69 34.79 31.97
C GLY A 304 35.38 36.26 31.66
N THR A 305 36.14 36.90 30.76
CA THR A 305 36.05 38.34 30.47
C THR A 305 35.23 38.63 29.21
N LEU A 306 33.90 38.65 29.35
CA LEU A 306 32.97 39.20 28.32
C LEU A 306 31.86 40.05 28.95
N GLU A 307 32.24 41.22 29.45
CA GLU A 307 31.34 42.37 29.52
C GLU A 307 31.45 43.18 28.22
N GLY A 308 30.33 43.70 27.71
CA GLY A 308 30.36 44.74 26.67
C GLY A 308 30.28 44.34 25.19
N SER A 309 29.36 43.45 24.78
CA SER A 309 28.75 43.55 23.43
C SER A 309 27.38 42.86 23.29
N SER A 310 26.58 43.32 22.31
CA SER A 310 25.15 43.02 22.16
C SER A 310 24.86 41.73 21.37
N CYS A 311 25.22 40.57 21.91
CA CYS A 311 24.97 39.28 21.24
C CYS A 311 23.51 38.79 21.44
N PRO A 312 22.73 38.51 20.37
CA PRO A 312 21.32 38.07 20.47
C PRO A 312 21.15 36.71 21.16
N PHE A 313 22.20 35.88 21.21
CA PHE A 313 22.22 34.62 21.95
C PHE A 313 22.00 34.83 23.47
N ARG A 314 22.46 35.97 24.02
CA ARG A 314 22.25 36.32 25.43
C ARG A 314 20.77 36.54 25.75
N THR A 315 20.01 37.10 24.80
CA THR A 315 18.55 37.30 24.92
C THR A 315 17.82 35.95 24.93
N ALA A 316 18.17 35.03 24.04
CA ALA A 316 17.57 33.68 23.99
C ALA A 316 17.81 32.91 25.30
N MET A 317 19.06 32.90 25.79
CA MET A 317 19.42 32.22 27.04
C MET A 317 18.82 32.90 28.28
N ALA A 318 18.57 34.22 28.26
CA ALA A 318 17.87 34.91 29.34
C ALA A 318 16.38 34.57 29.40
N VAL A 319 15.72 34.35 28.25
CA VAL A 319 14.33 33.87 28.19
C VAL A 319 14.19 32.47 28.79
N LEU A 320 15.12 31.56 28.46
CA LEU A 320 15.16 30.18 29.00
C LEU A 320 15.51 30.08 30.49
N ARG A 321 15.93 31.17 31.13
CA ARG A 321 16.14 31.27 32.59
C ARG A 321 14.93 31.80 33.37
N LYS A 322 13.81 32.12 32.72
CA LYS A 322 12.58 32.51 33.44
C LYS A 322 11.95 31.28 34.12
N PRO A 323 11.67 31.32 35.45
CA PRO A 323 11.15 30.15 36.17
C PRO A 323 9.88 29.55 35.56
N SER A 324 8.95 30.38 35.09
CA SER A 324 7.71 29.94 34.43
C SER A 324 7.96 29.10 33.16
N LEU A 325 8.96 29.46 32.35
CA LEU A 325 9.36 28.70 31.16
C LEU A 325 10.09 27.40 31.52
N GLN A 326 10.86 27.38 32.61
CA GLN A 326 11.49 26.16 33.11
C GLN A 326 10.46 25.16 33.66
N PHE A 327 9.42 25.64 34.36
CA PHE A 327 8.29 24.80 34.78
C PHE A 327 7.51 24.23 33.59
N ILE A 328 7.23 25.03 32.54
CA ILE A 328 6.57 24.55 31.32
C ILE A 328 7.42 23.47 30.63
N LEU A 329 8.74 23.71 30.48
CA LEU A 329 9.65 22.76 29.86
C LEU A 329 9.70 21.44 30.65
N ALA A 330 9.89 21.50 31.97
CA ALA A 330 9.90 20.33 32.85
C ALA A 330 8.58 19.55 32.81
N ALA A 331 7.43 20.24 32.82
CA ALA A 331 6.12 19.60 32.70
C ALA A 331 5.93 18.90 31.35
N SER A 332 6.39 19.50 30.25
CA SER A 332 6.33 18.88 28.92
C SER A 332 7.23 17.65 28.78
N VAL A 333 8.43 17.66 29.40
CA VAL A 333 9.32 16.50 29.46
C VAL A 333 8.73 15.39 30.32
N ALA A 334 8.12 15.72 31.46
CA ALA A 334 7.44 14.75 32.32
C ALA A 334 6.22 14.10 31.63
N LEU A 335 5.43 14.87 30.89
CA LEU A 335 4.33 14.35 30.07
C LEU A 335 4.83 13.43 28.96
N ALA A 336 5.90 13.79 28.25
CA ALA A 336 6.49 12.93 27.22
C ALA A 336 7.03 11.62 27.82
N ALA A 337 7.70 11.67 28.97
CA ALA A 337 8.16 10.48 29.68
C ALA A 337 7.01 9.58 30.18
N GLY A 338 5.92 10.18 30.70
CA GLY A 338 4.74 9.44 31.13
C GLY A 338 3.99 8.76 29.97
N LEU A 339 3.85 9.44 28.83
CA LEU A 339 3.24 8.87 27.62
C LEU A 339 4.10 7.73 27.04
N LEU A 340 5.43 7.86 27.06
CA LEU A 340 6.34 6.77 26.67
C LEU A 340 6.24 5.58 27.64
N ALA A 341 6.19 5.82 28.95
CA ALA A 341 6.04 4.76 29.94
C ALA A 341 4.70 4.01 29.81
N TRP A 342 3.61 4.71 29.45
CA TRP A 342 2.31 4.08 29.17
C TRP A 342 2.28 3.32 27.83
N TYR A 343 3.07 3.72 26.84
CA TYR A 343 3.17 3.03 25.54
C TYR A 343 3.96 1.70 25.61
N TYR A 344 4.73 1.47 26.69
CA TYR A 344 5.56 0.28 26.89
C TYR A 344 5.07 -0.64 28.04
N MET A 345 3.80 -0.51 28.47
CA MET A 345 3.11 -1.43 29.40
C MET A 345 1.81 -1.95 28.80
#